data_AF-A0A2G6LBL6-F1
#
_entry.id   AF-A0A2G6LBL6-F1
#
_cell.length_a   1.000
_cell.length_b   1.000
_cell.length_c   1.000
_cell.angle_alpha   90.00
_cell.angle_beta   90.00
_cell.angle_gamma   90.00
#
_symmetry.space_group_name_H-M   'P 1'
#
loop_
_entity.id
_entity.type
_entity.pdbx_description
1 polymer ?
#
loop_
_entity_poly.entity_id
_entity_poly.type
_entity_poly.pdbx_seq_one_letter_code
_entity_poly.pdbx_strand_id
1 'polypeptide(L)'
;MIIFPEISPYIFKVDLPVLGTIGPTWYGLMYVIGFILGYQWAKTRIKRLPDWTQQQVSDLLTYAIIGVIVGGRVGYVLFYQFQRFIDNPLYLVKITEGGMSFHGGLLGVILALW
;
A
#
# COMPACT_ATOMS: atom_id res chain seq x y z
N MET A 1 27.65 -2.89 19.87
CA MET A 1 26.31 -3.35 19.44
C MET A 1 25.37 -2.16 19.62
N ILE A 2 24.68 -1.70 18.57
CA ILE A 2 23.78 -0.55 18.68
C ILE A 2 22.50 -1.03 19.39
N ILE A 3 22.15 -0.40 20.52
CA ILE A 3 20.89 -0.69 21.21
C ILE A 3 19.80 0.10 20.48
N PHE A 4 18.82 -0.62 19.93
CA PHE A 4 17.67 0.01 19.28
C PHE A 4 16.65 0.48 20.32
N PRO A 5 15.98 1.62 20.10
CA PRO A 5 14.90 2.06 20.98
C PRO A 5 13.71 1.11 20.88
N GLU A 6 13.04 0.85 22.00
CA GLU A 6 11.81 0.08 22.05
C GLU A 6 10.61 0.95 21.64
N ILE A 7 10.33 0.99 20.34
CA ILE A 7 9.20 1.76 19.78
C ILE A 7 8.08 0.79 19.42
N SER A 8 6.88 1.03 19.98
CA SER A 8 5.68 0.31 19.56
C SER A 8 5.43 0.49 18.06
N PRO A 9 5.17 -0.57 17.28
CA PRO A 9 4.83 -0.42 15.86
C PRO A 9 3.48 0.26 15.64
N TYR A 10 2.58 0.17 16.63
CA TYR A 10 1.24 0.77 16.62
C TYR A 10 1.26 2.18 17.21
N ILE A 11 0.46 3.07 16.60
CA ILE A 11 0.17 4.40 17.16
C ILE A 11 -0.75 4.23 18.37
N PHE A 12 -1.83 3.49 18.19
CA PHE A 12 -2.69 2.95 19.23
C PHE A 12 -3.15 1.56 18.79
N LYS A 13 -3.54 0.72 19.75
CA LYS A 13 -3.97 -0.65 19.50
C LYS A 13 -5.25 -0.96 20.26
N VAL A 14 -6.07 -1.82 19.68
CA VAL A 14 -7.30 -2.34 20.27
C VAL A 14 -7.21 -3.85 20.25
N ASP A 15 -7.42 -4.48 21.40
CA ASP A 15 -7.43 -5.92 21.54
C ASP A 15 -8.87 -6.43 21.38
N LEU A 16 -9.10 -7.22 20.34
CA LEU A 16 -10.40 -7.80 20.04
C LEU A 16 -10.36 -9.32 20.24
N PRO A 17 -11.34 -9.93 20.95
CA PRO A 17 -11.30 -11.37 21.28
C PRO A 17 -11.14 -12.33 20.10
N VAL A 18 -11.64 -11.96 18.91
CA VAL A 18 -11.63 -12.80 17.70
C VAL A 18 -10.60 -12.33 16.66
N LEU A 19 -10.34 -11.02 16.59
CA LEU A 19 -9.50 -10.41 15.55
C LEU A 19 -8.06 -10.16 16.01
N GLY A 20 -7.77 -10.42 17.30
CA GLY A 20 -6.47 -10.12 17.90
C GLY A 20 -6.24 -8.62 18.10
N THR A 21 -4.98 -8.25 18.25
CA THR A 21 -4.56 -6.85 18.36
C THR A 21 -4.55 -6.20 16.99
N ILE A 22 -5.37 -5.18 16.80
CA ILE A 22 -5.40 -4.38 15.58
C ILE A 22 -5.15 -2.90 15.89
N GLY A 23 -4.58 -2.18 14.93
CA GLY A 23 -4.36 -0.75 15.06
C GLY A 23 -3.56 -0.17 13.90
N PRO A 24 -3.63 1.14 13.67
CA PRO A 24 -2.80 1.79 12.69
C PRO A 24 -1.32 1.76 13.12
N THR A 25 -0.45 1.43 12.18
CA THR A 25 0.99 1.39 12.42
C THR A 25 1.64 2.71 12.03
N TRP A 26 2.77 3.04 12.68
CA TRP A 26 3.59 4.19 12.28
C TRP A 26 4.05 4.07 10.83
N TYR A 27 4.36 2.86 10.39
CA TYR A 27 4.75 2.59 9.01
C TYR A 27 3.63 2.91 8.01
N GLY A 28 2.39 2.48 8.30
CA GLY A 28 1.22 2.83 7.48
C GLY A 28 0.97 4.34 7.44
N LEU A 29 1.13 5.02 8.58
CA LEU A 29 1.02 6.49 8.63
C LEU A 29 2.08 7.17 7.76
N MET A 30 3.32 6.69 7.77
CA MET A 30 4.38 7.24 6.93
C MET A 30 4.08 7.09 5.44
N TYR A 31 3.41 6.02 5.01
CA TYR A 31 2.91 5.91 3.64
C TYR A 31 1.88 6.98 3.31
N VAL A 32 0.89 7.18 4.19
CA VAL A 32 -0.15 8.21 4.00
C VAL A 32 0.46 9.61 3.89
N ILE A 33 1.41 9.93 4.79
CA ILE A 33 2.15 11.19 4.74
C ILE A 33 2.91 11.31 3.41
N GLY A 34 3.60 10.26 2.98
CA GLY A 34 4.29 10.21 1.69
C GLY A 34 3.37 10.50 0.50
N PHE A 35 2.18 9.90 0.45
CA PHE A 35 1.19 10.16 -0.60
C PHE A 35 0.68 11.60 -0.57
N ILE A 36 0.39 12.15 0.61
CA ILE A 36 -0.05 13.55 0.75
C ILE A 36 1.03 14.51 0.26
N LEU A 37 2.28 14.31 0.68
CA LEU A 37 3.40 15.16 0.27
C LEU A 37 3.66 15.04 -1.24
N GLY A 38 3.61 13.83 -1.79
CA GLY A 38 3.73 13.59 -3.23
C GLY A 38 2.64 14.29 -4.04
N TYR A 39 1.38 14.22 -3.57
CA TYR A 39 0.25 14.91 -4.19
C TYR A 39 0.41 16.44 -4.17
N GLN A 40 0.74 17.01 -3.00
CA GLN A 40 0.93 18.45 -2.87
C GLN A 40 2.08 18.96 -3.74
N TRP A 41 3.15 18.18 -3.82
CA TRP A 41 4.27 18.47 -4.69
C TRP A 41 3.85 18.45 -6.17
N ALA A 42 3.18 17.39 -6.62
CA ALA A 42 2.67 17.27 -7.98
C ALA A 42 1.72 18.42 -8.35
N LYS A 43 0.79 18.79 -7.45
CA LYS A 43 -0.09 19.97 -7.62
C LYS A 43 0.68 21.27 -7.84
N THR A 44 1.82 21.42 -7.18
CA THR A 44 2.66 22.61 -7.36
C THR A 44 3.39 22.58 -8.70
N ARG A 45 3.80 21.40 -9.17
CA ARG A 45 4.48 21.22 -10.46
C ARG A 45 3.56 21.50 -11.65
N ILE A 46 2.33 21.02 -11.62
CA ILE A 46 1.39 21.17 -12.75
C ILE A 46 0.97 22.62 -13.00
N LYS A 47 1.17 23.55 -12.05
CA LYS A 47 0.99 24.99 -12.30
C LYS A 47 1.86 25.53 -13.44
N ARG A 48 2.94 24.80 -13.80
CA ARG A 48 3.86 25.12 -14.90
C ARG A 48 3.66 24.20 -16.11
N LEU A 49 2.69 23.30 -16.09
CA LEU A 49 2.41 22.32 -17.13
C LEU A 49 0.97 22.51 -17.60
N PRO A 50 0.73 23.26 -18.70
CA PRO A 50 -0.61 23.66 -19.12
C PRO A 50 -1.51 22.46 -19.49
N ASP A 51 -0.93 21.33 -19.87
CA ASP A 51 -1.66 20.13 -20.29
C ASP A 51 -2.15 19.26 -19.12
N TRP A 52 -1.81 19.63 -17.87
CA TRP A 52 -2.13 18.83 -16.70
C TRP A 52 -3.13 19.53 -15.77
N THR A 53 -4.19 18.82 -15.45
CA THR A 53 -5.20 19.23 -14.47
C THR A 53 -4.92 18.63 -13.09
N GLN A 54 -5.44 19.27 -12.05
CA GLN A 54 -5.38 18.70 -10.68
C GLN A 54 -6.12 17.37 -10.59
N GLN A 55 -7.20 17.20 -11.35
CA GLN A 55 -7.96 15.96 -11.38
C GLN A 55 -7.11 14.81 -11.92
N GLN A 56 -6.41 15.00 -13.05
CA GLN A 56 -5.52 13.98 -13.61
C GLN A 56 -4.41 13.56 -12.62
N VAL A 57 -3.86 14.49 -11.84
CA VAL A 57 -2.88 14.16 -10.79
C VAL A 57 -3.51 13.33 -9.67
N SER A 58 -4.73 13.68 -9.25
CA SER A 58 -5.47 12.92 -8.24
C SER A 58 -5.82 11.52 -8.73
N ASP A 59 -6.24 11.40 -9.99
CA ASP A 59 -6.57 10.12 -10.62
C ASP A 59 -5.31 9.25 -10.74
N LEU A 60 -4.20 9.82 -11.22
CA LEU A 60 -2.90 9.14 -11.31
C LEU A 60 -2.47 8.56 -9.95
N LEU A 61 -2.56 9.36 -8.88
CA LEU A 61 -2.22 8.91 -7.54
C LEU A 61 -3.16 7.81 -7.04
N THR A 62 -4.47 7.95 -7.29
CA THR A 62 -5.47 6.94 -6.93
C THR A 62 -5.18 5.61 -7.63
N TYR A 63 -4.96 5.63 -8.94
CA TYR A 63 -4.65 4.43 -9.72
C TYR A 63 -3.30 3.82 -9.32
N ALA A 64 -2.29 4.63 -9.00
CA ALA A 64 -1.03 4.13 -8.48
C ALA A 64 -1.22 3.41 -7.13
N ILE A 65 -1.99 3.98 -6.19
CA ILE A 65 -2.27 3.34 -4.89
C ILE A 65 -3.02 2.02 -5.09
N ILE A 66 -4.04 1.99 -5.95
CA ILE A 66 -4.78 0.76 -6.28
C ILE A 66 -3.82 -0.27 -6.90
N GLY A 67 -2.98 0.16 -7.85
CA GLY A 67 -1.98 -0.68 -8.51
C GLY A 67 -0.99 -1.31 -7.53
N VAL A 68 -0.46 -0.54 -6.57
CA VAL A 68 0.42 -1.08 -5.52
C VAL A 68 -0.30 -2.12 -4.67
N ILE A 69 -1.53 -1.83 -4.22
CA ILE A 69 -2.27 -2.69 -3.29
C ILE A 69 -2.66 -4.00 -3.99
N VAL A 70 -3.29 -3.90 -5.16
CA VAL A 70 -3.76 -5.06 -5.92
C VAL A 70 -2.58 -5.86 -6.45
N GLY A 71 -1.63 -5.21 -7.12
CA GLY A 71 -0.45 -5.87 -7.66
C GLY A 71 0.42 -6.49 -6.55
N GLY A 72 0.58 -5.79 -5.43
CA GLY A 72 1.32 -6.30 -4.28
C GLY A 72 0.68 -7.55 -3.70
N ARG A 73 -0.65 -7.57 -3.57
CA ARG A 73 -1.38 -8.73 -3.06
C ARG A 73 -1.36 -9.90 -4.04
N VAL A 74 -1.71 -9.66 -5.29
CA VAL A 74 -1.72 -10.68 -6.35
C VAL A 74 -0.31 -11.26 -6.52
N GLY A 75 0.71 -10.42 -6.64
CA GLY A 75 2.08 -10.86 -6.74
C GLY A 75 2.54 -11.65 -5.51
N TYR A 76 2.12 -11.26 -4.30
CA TYR A 76 2.46 -12.05 -3.11
C TYR A 76 1.87 -13.45 -3.16
N VAL A 77 0.58 -13.52 -3.50
CA VAL A 77 -0.16 -14.79 -3.54
C VAL A 77 0.39 -15.69 -4.64
N LEU A 78 0.63 -15.16 -5.84
CA LEU A 78 1.11 -15.95 -6.96
C LEU A 78 2.59 -16.36 -6.83
N PHE A 79 3.46 -15.50 -6.30
CA PHE A 79 4.89 -15.78 -6.25
C PHE A 79 5.31 -16.54 -5.00
N TYR A 80 4.60 -16.37 -3.88
CA TYR A 80 5.04 -16.89 -2.58
C TYR A 80 4.02 -17.78 -1.87
N GLN A 81 2.74 -17.74 -2.23
CA GLN A 81 1.66 -18.48 -1.54
C GLN A 81 0.72 -19.20 -2.51
N PHE A 82 1.25 -19.65 -3.65
CA PHE A 82 0.43 -20.18 -4.75
C PHE A 82 -0.38 -21.41 -4.33
N GLN A 83 0.25 -22.35 -3.61
CA GLN A 83 -0.43 -23.55 -3.13
C GLN A 83 -1.63 -23.20 -2.23
N ARG A 84 -1.45 -22.27 -1.29
CA ARG A 84 -2.51 -21.82 -0.37
C ARG A 84 -3.68 -21.16 -1.10
N PHE A 85 -3.41 -20.52 -2.24
CA PHE A 85 -4.45 -19.95 -3.10
C PHE A 85 -5.23 -21.02 -3.87
N ILE A 86 -4.58 -22.07 -4.37
CA ILE A 86 -5.28 -23.19 -5.00
C ILE A 86 -6.20 -23.90 -4.00
N ASP A 87 -5.72 -24.11 -2.77
CA ASP A 87 -6.49 -24.77 -1.72
C ASP A 87 -7.66 -23.88 -1.22
N ASN A 88 -7.49 -22.56 -1.26
CA ASN A 88 -8.52 -21.60 -0.87
C ASN A 88 -8.42 -20.30 -1.69
N PRO A 89 -9.19 -20.18 -2.79
CA PRO A 89 -9.14 -18.99 -3.66
C PRO A 89 -9.49 -17.68 -2.94
N LEU A 90 -10.32 -17.73 -1.89
CA LEU A 90 -10.66 -16.55 -1.09
C LEU A 90 -9.45 -16.00 -0.32
N TYR A 91 -8.36 -16.76 -0.19
CA TYR A 91 -7.11 -16.27 0.39
C TYR A 91 -6.59 -15.02 -0.34
N LEU A 92 -6.85 -14.88 -1.64
CA LEU A 92 -6.41 -13.73 -2.42
C LEU A 92 -6.87 -12.39 -1.81
N VAL A 93 -8.10 -12.31 -1.32
CA VAL A 93 -8.69 -11.07 -0.79
C VAL A 93 -8.44 -10.86 0.71
N LYS A 94 -7.82 -11.83 1.40
CA LYS A 94 -7.50 -11.73 2.84
C LYS A 94 -6.27 -10.86 3.12
N ILE A 95 -6.36 -9.58 2.78
CA ILE A 95 -5.26 -8.60 2.94
C ILE A 95 -4.89 -8.34 4.41
N THR A 96 -5.80 -8.60 5.34
CA THR A 96 -5.59 -8.40 6.79
C THR A 96 -4.65 -9.44 7.40
N GLU A 97 -4.46 -10.60 6.76
CA GLU A 97 -3.46 -11.60 7.17
C GLU A 97 -2.01 -11.19 6.81
N GLY A 98 -1.84 -9.99 6.25
CA GLY A 98 -0.57 -9.49 5.74
C GLY A 98 -0.17 -10.18 4.42
N GLY A 99 1.07 -10.00 4.01
CA GLY A 99 1.61 -10.56 2.78
C GLY A 99 1.38 -9.65 1.57
N MET A 100 2.44 -8.94 1.20
CA MET A 100 2.51 -8.03 0.05
C MET A 100 3.85 -8.22 -0.66
N SER A 101 3.83 -8.24 -1.99
CA SER A 101 5.02 -8.35 -2.84
C SER A 101 5.44 -6.97 -3.31
N PHE A 102 6.70 -6.60 -3.07
CA PHE A 102 7.25 -5.37 -3.64
C PHE A 102 7.21 -5.42 -5.18
N HIS A 103 7.68 -6.51 -5.78
CA HIS A 103 7.70 -6.69 -7.24
C HIS A 103 6.30 -6.66 -7.84
N GLY A 104 5.34 -7.34 -7.19
CA GLY A 104 3.94 -7.29 -7.59
C GLY A 104 3.36 -5.88 -7.52
N GLY A 105 3.66 -5.14 -6.46
CA GLY A 105 3.23 -3.75 -6.31
C GLY A 105 3.82 -2.83 -7.37
N LEU A 106 5.11 -2.97 -7.67
CA LEU A 106 5.78 -2.21 -8.74
C LEU A 106 5.15 -2.49 -10.11
N LEU A 107 4.98 -3.77 -10.47
CA LEU A 107 4.32 -4.15 -11.72
C LEU A 107 2.88 -3.65 -11.78
N GLY A 108 2.15 -3.74 -10.67
CA GLY A 108 0.78 -3.23 -10.55
C GLY A 108 0.68 -1.72 -10.81
N VAL A 109 1.62 -0.92 -10.30
CA VAL A 109 1.68 0.52 -10.61
C VAL A 109 1.98 0.75 -12.08
N ILE A 110 2.99 0.08 -12.64
CA ILE A 110 3.36 0.25 -14.04
C ILE A 110 2.16 -0.03 -14.95
N LEU A 111 1.43 -1.12 -14.68
CA LEU A 111 0.22 -1.48 -15.44
C LEU A 111 -0.94 -0.51 -15.22
N ALA A 112 -1.13 0.00 -14.02
CA ALA A 112 -2.20 0.95 -13.72
C ALA A 112 -1.98 2.34 -14.37
N LEU A 113 -0.73 2.67 -14.72
CA LEU A 113 -0.33 3.95 -15.28
C LEU A 113 0.03 3.90 -16.78
N TRP A 114 -0.06 2.72 -17.40
CA TRP A 114 0.24 2.50 -18.81
C TRP A 114 -0.93 2.93 -19.72
#